data_AF-A0A093EDF2-F1
#
_entry.id   AF-A0A093EDF2-F1
#
_cell.length_a   1.000
_cell.length_b   1.000
_cell.length_c   1.000
_cell.angle_alpha   90.00
_cell.angle_beta   90.00
_cell.angle_gamma   90.00
#
_symmetry.space_group_name_H-M   'P 1'
#
loop_
_entity.id
_entity.type
_entity.pdbx_description
1 polymer ?
#
loop_
_entity_poly.entity_id
_entity_poly.type
_entity_poly.pdbx_seq_one_letter_code
_entity_poly.pdbx_strand_id
1 'polypeptide(L)' 'ITIETTERHSSEKPKRKRVTFGEVLSPEIFDESLPANTPLHKGATP' A
#
# COMPACT_ATOMS: atom_id res chain seq x y z
N ILE A 1 31.05 -42.32 -5.82
CA ILE A 1 30.62 -41.13 -6.57
C ILE A 1 29.72 -40.33 -5.64
N THR A 2 30.30 -39.42 -4.86
CA THR A 2 29.59 -38.59 -3.88
C THR A 2 28.83 -37.51 -4.63
N ILE A 3 27.50 -37.53 -4.52
CA ILE A 3 26.61 -36.52 -5.09
C ILE A 3 26.64 -35.29 -4.17
N GLU A 4 27.32 -34.23 -4.60
CA GLU A 4 27.26 -32.94 -3.93
C GLU A 4 25.87 -32.34 -4.14
N THR A 5 25.07 -32.35 -3.07
CA THR A 5 23.79 -31.66 -2.98
C THR A 5 24.04 -30.18 -3.22
N THR A 6 23.62 -29.69 -4.38
CA THR A 6 23.69 -28.28 -4.76
C THR A 6 22.72 -27.51 -3.87
N GLU A 7 23.22 -26.95 -2.78
CA GLU A 7 22.50 -25.96 -1.99
C GLU A 7 22.21 -24.78 -2.91
N ARG A 8 20.96 -24.70 -3.41
CA ARG A 8 20.45 -23.49 -4.05
C ARG A 8 20.29 -22.45 -2.96
N HIS A 9 21.40 -21.80 -2.61
CA HIS A 9 21.40 -20.62 -1.78
C HIS A 9 20.62 -19.55 -2.54
N SER A 10 19.30 -19.53 -2.34
CA SER A 10 18.47 -18.41 -2.74
C SER A 10 19.05 -17.20 -2.05
N SER A 11 19.77 -16.37 -2.79
CA SER A 11 20.12 -15.03 -2.37
C SER A 11 18.81 -14.25 -2.33
N GLU A 12 18.02 -14.45 -1.27
CA GLU A 12 16.93 -13.54 -0.93
C GLU A 12 17.58 -12.19 -0.66
N LYS A 13 17.58 -11.35 -1.69
CA LYS A 13 18.01 -9.95 -1.57
C LYS A 13 17.25 -9.36 -0.38
N PRO A 14 17.92 -8.67 0.55
CA PRO A 14 17.26 -8.09 1.71
C PRO A 14 16.09 -7.23 1.23
N LYS A 15 14.89 -7.52 1.72
CA LYS A 15 13.66 -6.79 1.34
C LYS A 15 13.82 -5.34 1.78
N ARG A 16 14.20 -4.48 0.84
CA ARG A 16 14.31 -3.03 1.07
C ARG A 16 12.93 -2.41 1.01
N LYS A 17 12.68 -1.39 1.83
CA LYS A 17 11.48 -0.57 1.71
C LYS A 17 11.45 0.03 0.30
N ARG A 18 10.31 -0.09 -0.37
CA ARG A 18 10.06 0.46 -1.71
C ARG A 18 8.73 1.20 -1.66
N VAL A 19 8.65 2.33 -2.36
CA VAL A 19 7.39 3.07 -2.51
C VAL A 19 6.44 2.24 -3.36
N THR A 20 5.20 2.16 -2.90
CA THR A 20 4.07 1.57 -3.63
C THR A 20 2.88 2.51 -3.47
N PHE A 21 1.94 2.43 -4.41
CA PHE A 21 0.67 3.14 -4.32
C PHE A 21 -0.38 2.17 -3.75
N GLY A 22 -1.20 2.66 -2.82
CA GLY A 22 -2.32 1.90 -2.27
C GLY A 22 -3.50 1.79 -3.23
N GLU A 23 -4.62 1.31 -2.73
CA GLU A 23 -5.88 1.25 -3.48
C GLU A 23 -6.48 2.65 -3.69
N VAL A 24 -7.43 2.74 -4.63
CA VAL A 24 -8.19 3.96 -4.85
C VAL A 24 -9.18 4.15 -3.70
N LEU A 25 -9.14 5.33 -3.07
CA LEU A 25 -10.05 5.70 -2.00
C LEU A 25 -11.20 6.54 -2.56
N SER A 26 -12.39 6.37 -1.96
CA SER A 26 -13.51 7.25 -2.23
C SER A 26 -13.19 8.67 -1.73
N PRO A 27 -13.47 9.72 -2.51
CA PRO A 27 -13.17 11.09 -2.13
C PRO A 27 -14.09 11.56 -1.00
N GLU A 28 -13.68 12.62 -0.32
CA GLU A 28 -14.54 13.38 0.58
C GLU A 28 -15.24 14.49 -0.21
N ILE A 29 -16.57 14.57 -0.09
CA ILE A 29 -17.40 15.54 -0.82
C ILE A 29 -17.88 16.61 0.15
N PHE A 30 -17.62 17.87 -0.20
CA PHE A 30 -18.03 19.05 0.56
C PHE A 30 -18.99 19.91 -0.26
N ASP A 31 -19.84 20.63 0.45
CA ASP A 31 -20.61 21.75 -0.09
C ASP A 31 -19.94 23.04 0.37
N GLU A 32 -19.72 23.99 -0.54
CA GLU A 32 -19.07 25.27 -0.25
C GLU A 32 -19.88 26.15 0.72
N SER A 33 -21.20 25.94 0.76
CA SER A 33 -22.10 26.68 1.65
C SER A 33 -22.17 26.10 3.07
N LEU A 34 -21.66 24.87 3.27
CA LEU A 34 -21.69 24.21 4.56
C LEU A 34 -20.39 24.45 5.35
N PRO A 35 -20.47 24.47 6.69
CA PRO A 35 -19.27 24.50 7.52
C PRO A 35 -18.31 23.35 7.21
N ALA A 36 -17.01 23.60 7.39
CA ALA A 36 -15.96 22.62 7.08
C ALA A 36 -16.05 21.30 7.87
N ASN A 37 -16.79 21.26 8.99
CA ASN A 37 -16.96 20.07 9.83
C ASN A 37 -18.18 19.21 9.45
N THR A 38 -18.94 19.59 8.41
CA THR A 38 -20.13 18.85 7.94
C THR A 38 -19.99 18.46 6.47
N PRO A 39 -19.12 17.51 6.13
CA PRO A 39 -19.01 17.00 4.77
C PRO A 39 -20.32 16.34 4.33
N LEU A 40 -20.65 16.44 3.04
CA LEU A 40 -21.80 15.74 2.44
C LEU A 40 -21.56 14.23 2.40
N HIS A 41 -20.34 13.82 2.03
CA HIS A 41 -19.92 12.43 2.03
C HIS A 41 -18.50 12.30 2.57
N LYS A 42 -18.31 11.41 3.55
CA LYS A 42 -16.99 11.14 4.13
C LYS A 42 -16.13 10.35 3.15
N GLY A 43 -14.89 10.76 2.98
CA GLY A 43 -13.88 10.02 2.23
C GLY A 43 -13.46 8.73 2.95
N ALA A 44 -12.89 7.80 2.18
CA ALA A 44 -12.33 6.58 2.76
C ALA A 44 -10.96 6.84 3.39
N THR A 45 -10.64 6.11 4.45
CA THR A 45 -9.33 6.18 5.12
C THR A 45 -8.45 5.02 4.63
N PRO A 46 -7.15 5.26 4.28
CA PRO A 46 -6.22 4.20 3.90
C PRO A 46 -5.93 3.21 5.04
#